data_AF-A0A1N6RXS0-F1
#
_entry.id   AF-A0A1N6RXS0-F1
#
_cell.length_a   1.000
_cell.length_b   1.000
_cell.length_c   1.000
_cell.angle_alpha   90.00
_cell.angle_beta   90.00
_cell.angle_gamma   90.00
#
_symmetry.space_group_name_H-M   'P 1'
#
loop_
_entity.id
_entity.type
_entity.pdbx_description
1 polymer ?
#
loop_
_entity_poly.entity_id
_entity_poly.type
_entity_poly.pdbx_seq_one_letter_code
_entity_poly.pdbx_strand_id
1 'polypeptide(L)'
;MKLIPAVLVAATLATPAAALEPLAQEKYINDRLIAARIADRVRRSCPSIDGRILYAFGEARKLKRYAEAKGYSRAEIDAFLDSKADKQRIYAVAEDYLVRHGASKDDPESFCRIGRQEIARNTIIGSLLVAK
;
A
#
# COMPACT_ATOMS: atom_id res chain seq x y z
N MET A 1 61.90 7.06 37.24
CA MET A 1 60.99 7.83 36.36
C MET A 1 60.14 6.83 35.59
N LYS A 2 58.86 6.68 35.95
CA LYS A 2 57.93 5.73 35.32
C LYS A 2 57.15 6.43 34.22
N LEU A 3 57.30 5.97 32.97
CA LEU A 3 56.54 6.43 31.81
C LEU A 3 55.22 5.64 31.75
N ILE A 4 54.08 6.34 31.76
CA ILE A 4 52.75 5.77 31.61
C ILE A 4 52.30 6.05 30.17
N PRO A 5 52.01 5.04 29.32
CA PRO A 5 51.44 5.28 28.01
C PRO A 5 49.93 5.48 28.13
N ALA A 6 49.46 6.66 27.76
CA ALA A 6 48.04 6.97 27.66
C ALA A 6 47.45 6.28 26.42
N VAL A 7 46.70 5.20 26.64
CA VAL A 7 45.90 4.54 25.60
C VAL A 7 44.61 5.36 25.40
N LEU A 8 44.53 6.11 24.30
CA LEU A 8 43.27 6.71 23.84
C LEU A 8 42.36 5.59 23.31
N VAL A 9 41.38 5.19 24.11
CA VAL A 9 40.28 4.33 23.66
C VAL A 9 39.28 5.22 22.92
N ALA A 10 39.29 5.15 21.59
CA ALA A 10 38.26 5.76 20.75
C ALA A 10 36.95 5.00 20.94
N ALA A 11 36.05 5.53 21.77
CA ALA A 11 34.70 5.03 21.92
C ALA A 11 33.89 5.36 20.66
N THR A 12 33.71 4.37 19.78
CA THR A 12 32.75 4.47 18.69
C THR A 12 31.34 4.45 19.28
N LEU A 13 30.66 5.60 19.23
CA LEU A 13 29.23 5.67 19.54
C LEU A 13 28.47 4.91 18.45
N ALA A 14 28.13 3.66 18.72
CA ALA A 14 27.15 2.92 17.93
C ALA A 14 25.78 3.58 18.15
N THR A 15 25.40 4.51 17.28
CA THR A 15 24.02 4.99 17.22
C THR A 15 23.13 3.80 16.84
N PRO A 16 22.09 3.47 17.63
CA PRO A 16 21.18 2.41 17.24
C PRO A 16 20.53 2.80 15.92
N ALA A 17 20.68 1.97 14.90
CA ALA A 17 19.88 2.09 13.69
C ALA A 17 18.42 1.89 14.12
N ALA A 18 17.64 2.98 14.11
CA ALA A 18 16.19 2.87 14.29
C ALA A 18 15.68 1.97 13.15
N ALA A 19 15.27 0.76 13.49
CA ALA A 19 14.72 -0.17 12.52
C ALA A 19 13.49 0.47 11.87
N LEU A 20 13.44 0.44 10.54
CA LEU A 20 12.27 0.90 9.82
C LEU A 20 11.05 0.09 10.26
N GLU A 21 9.92 0.76 10.39
CA GLU A 21 8.65 0.09 10.65
C GLU A 21 8.39 -0.96 9.55
N PRO A 22 7.89 -2.17 9.85
CA PRO A 22 7.59 -3.16 8.83
C PRO A 22 6.64 -2.61 7.76
N LEU A 23 6.86 -2.96 6.48
CA LEU A 23 5.99 -2.55 5.36
C LEU A 23 4.51 -2.93 5.59
N ALA A 24 4.25 -4.01 6.33
CA ALA A 24 2.91 -4.44 6.71
C ALA A 24 2.18 -3.48 7.66
N GLN A 25 2.92 -2.66 8.41
CA GLN A 25 2.40 -1.68 9.36
C GLN A 25 2.41 -0.25 8.77
N GLU A 26 3.23 0.00 7.74
CA GLU A 26 3.33 1.31 7.09
C GLU A 26 1.99 1.74 6.47
N LYS A 27 1.31 2.67 7.15
CA LYS A 27 -0.07 3.06 6.84
C LYS A 27 -0.24 3.60 5.42
N TYR A 28 0.69 4.44 4.96
CA TYR A 28 0.58 5.10 3.66
C TYR A 28 0.61 4.09 2.50
N ILE A 29 1.45 3.06 2.60
CA ILE A 29 1.57 1.94 1.66
C ILE A 29 0.33 1.07 1.73
N ASN A 30 -0.08 0.66 2.92
CA ASN A 30 -1.23 -0.23 3.11
C ASN A 30 -2.53 0.41 2.61
N ASP A 31 -2.81 1.67 2.94
CA ASP A 31 -4.01 2.38 2.48
C ASP A 31 -4.12 2.41 0.95
N ARG A 32 -2.99 2.59 0.25
CA ARG A 32 -2.96 2.64 -1.22
C ARG A 32 -3.14 1.26 -1.84
N LEU A 33 -2.55 0.22 -1.26
CA LEU A 33 -2.75 -1.14 -1.72
C LEU A 33 -4.20 -1.61 -1.49
N ILE A 34 -4.80 -1.23 -0.36
CA ILE A 34 -6.22 -1.46 -0.07
C ILE A 34 -7.08 -0.72 -1.09
N ALA A 35 -6.85 0.58 -1.31
CA ALA A 35 -7.61 1.37 -2.29
C ALA A 35 -7.50 0.80 -3.71
N ALA A 36 -6.29 0.38 -4.12
CA ALA A 36 -6.07 -0.28 -5.40
C ALA A 36 -6.82 -1.61 -5.51
N ARG A 37 -6.87 -2.39 -4.43
CA ARG A 37 -7.63 -3.65 -4.40
C ARG A 37 -9.14 -3.42 -4.49
N ILE A 38 -9.66 -2.40 -3.80
CA ILE A 38 -11.08 -2.01 -3.89
C ILE A 38 -11.41 -1.59 -5.33
N ALA A 39 -10.59 -0.73 -5.94
CA ALA A 39 -10.78 -0.31 -7.33
C ALA A 39 -10.72 -1.50 -8.31
N ASP A 40 -9.77 -2.43 -8.11
CA ASP A 40 -9.68 -3.65 -8.92
C ASP A 40 -10.92 -4.54 -8.78
N ARG A 41 -11.50 -4.63 -7.58
CA ARG A 41 -12.73 -5.40 -7.36
C ARG A 41 -13.93 -4.73 -8.02
N VAL A 42 -14.05 -3.40 -7.92
CA VAL A 42 -15.11 -2.62 -8.56
C VAL A 42 -15.08 -2.78 -10.08
N ARG A 43 -13.93 -2.54 -10.73
CA ARG A 43 -13.83 -2.64 -12.21
C ARG A 43 -14.07 -4.06 -12.74
N ARG A 44 -13.80 -5.09 -11.94
CA ARG A 44 -14.01 -6.49 -12.34
C ARG A 44 -15.46 -6.93 -12.19
N SER A 45 -16.18 -6.34 -11.24
CA SER A 45 -17.59 -6.66 -10.99
C SER A 45 -18.53 -5.76 -11.78
N CYS A 46 -18.16 -4.51 -12.03
CA CYS A 46 -19.03 -3.51 -12.63
C CYS A 46 -18.91 -3.47 -14.16
N PRO A 47 -19.98 -3.69 -14.93
CA PRO A 47 -19.91 -3.64 -16.39
C PRO A 47 -19.71 -2.22 -16.95
N SER A 48 -20.04 -1.16 -16.20
CA SER A 48 -20.01 0.24 -16.67
C SER A 48 -18.81 1.08 -16.18
N ILE A 49 -17.89 0.49 -15.41
CA ILE A 49 -16.71 1.19 -14.87
C ILE A 49 -15.46 0.43 -15.28
N ASP A 50 -14.47 1.16 -15.79
CA ASP A 50 -13.12 0.66 -16.06
C ASP A 50 -12.09 1.20 -15.06
N GLY A 51 -10.92 0.59 -15.06
CA GLY A 51 -9.75 1.08 -14.32
C GLY A 51 -8.92 2.02 -15.18
N ARG A 52 -8.42 3.11 -14.59
CA ARG A 52 -7.42 4.00 -15.21
C ARG A 52 -6.04 3.32 -15.15
N ILE A 53 -5.82 2.28 -15.95
CA ILE A 53 -4.65 1.38 -15.83
C ILE A 53 -3.32 2.14 -15.90
N LEU A 54 -3.17 3.08 -16.83
CA LEU A 54 -1.96 3.90 -16.95
C LEU A 54 -1.70 4.73 -15.69
N TYR A 55 -2.75 5.31 -15.12
CA TYR A 55 -2.67 6.08 -13.88
C TYR A 55 -2.35 5.19 -12.68
N ALA A 56 -3.03 4.05 -12.53
CA ALA A 56 -2.79 3.07 -11.47
C ALA A 56 -1.34 2.56 -11.48
N PHE A 57 -0.78 2.32 -12.66
CA PHE A 57 0.62 1.95 -12.81
C PHE A 57 1.59 3.07 -12.41
N GLY A 58 1.25 4.32 -12.73
CA GLY A 58 1.96 5.51 -12.25
C GLY A 58 1.98 5.61 -10.73
N GLU A 59 0.82 5.41 -10.09
CA GLU A 59 0.69 5.41 -8.63
C GLU A 59 1.47 4.27 -7.97
N ALA A 60 1.44 3.06 -8.54
CA ALA A 60 2.24 1.93 -8.05
C ALA A 60 3.75 2.24 -8.09
N ARG A 61 4.24 2.87 -9.17
CA ARG A 61 5.63 3.31 -9.27
C ARG A 61 5.98 4.40 -8.26
N LYS A 62 5.08 5.37 -8.03
CA LYS A 62 5.26 6.39 -6.99
C LYS A 62 5.35 5.74 -5.61
N LEU A 63 4.51 4.74 -5.34
CA LEU A 63 4.50 4.02 -4.06
C LEU A 63 5.78 3.23 -3.83
N LYS A 64 6.29 2.56 -4.87
CA LYS A 64 7.61 1.89 -4.81
C LYS A 64 8.72 2.89 -4.49
N ARG A 65 8.77 4.02 -5.21
CA ARG A 65 9.78 5.07 -4.94
C ARG A 65 9.65 5.66 -3.54
N TYR A 66 8.43 5.81 -3.03
CA TYR A 66 8.20 6.25 -1.65
C TYR A 66 8.81 5.26 -0.64
N ALA A 67 8.60 3.95 -0.83
CA ALA A 67 9.21 2.94 0.02
C ALA A 67 10.75 2.96 -0.09
N GLU A 68 11.31 3.01 -1.30
CA GLU A 68 12.75 3.11 -1.51
C GLU A 68 13.33 4.38 -0.84
N ALA A 69 12.63 5.52 -0.91
CA ALA A 69 13.04 6.78 -0.29
C ALA A 69 13.00 6.74 1.24
N LYS A 70 12.16 5.90 1.85
CA LYS A 70 12.18 5.65 3.30
C LYS A 70 13.30 4.72 3.73
N GLY A 71 14.02 4.10 2.79
CA GLY A 71 15.14 3.21 3.07
C GLY A 71 14.81 1.71 2.99
N TYR A 72 13.59 1.34 2.57
CA TYR A 72 13.29 -0.07 2.31
C TYR A 72 14.04 -0.54 1.06
N SER A 73 14.72 -1.68 1.18
CA SER A 73 15.36 -2.33 0.04
C SER A 73 14.33 -2.90 -0.91
N ARG A 74 14.73 -3.08 -2.18
CA ARG A 74 13.88 -3.75 -3.17
C ARG A 74 13.48 -5.16 -2.75
N ALA A 75 14.40 -5.89 -2.12
CA ALA A 75 14.14 -7.24 -1.64
C ALA A 75 13.07 -7.26 -0.54
N GLU A 76 13.08 -6.29 0.39
CA GLU A 76 12.03 -6.16 1.40
C GLU A 76 10.67 -5.80 0.79
N ILE A 77 10.67 -4.89 -0.18
CA ILE A 77 9.45 -4.51 -0.91
C ILE A 77 8.88 -5.72 -1.65
N ASP A 78 9.71 -6.46 -2.38
CA ASP A 78 9.28 -7.62 -3.15
C ASP A 78 8.81 -8.74 -2.22
N ALA A 79 9.53 -9.01 -1.11
CA ALA A 79 9.11 -9.99 -0.09
C ALA A 79 7.75 -9.63 0.53
N PHE A 80 7.51 -8.35 0.82
CA PHE A 80 6.22 -7.87 1.30
C PHE A 80 5.12 -8.03 0.24
N LEU A 81 5.41 -7.65 -1.02
CA LEU A 81 4.48 -7.80 -2.13
C LEU A 81 4.24 -9.26 -2.53
N ASP A 82 5.07 -10.20 -2.11
CA ASP A 82 4.90 -11.64 -2.35
C ASP A 82 4.31 -12.42 -1.17
N SER A 83 4.35 -11.83 0.02
CA SER A 83 3.75 -12.38 1.24
C SER A 83 2.27 -12.69 1.05
N LYS A 84 1.92 -13.98 1.11
CA LYS A 84 0.52 -14.43 1.05
C LYS A 84 -0.29 -13.90 2.21
N ALA A 85 0.31 -13.81 3.40
CA ALA A 85 -0.35 -13.31 4.60
C ALA A 85 -0.72 -11.82 4.45
N ASP A 86 0.20 -11.00 3.94
CA ASP A 86 -0.06 -9.58 3.71
C ASP A 86 -1.10 -9.35 2.62
N LYS A 87 -1.02 -10.10 1.52
CA LYS A 87 -2.06 -10.08 0.47
C LYS A 87 -3.43 -10.42 1.03
N GLN A 88 -3.53 -11.49 1.80
CA GLN A 88 -4.80 -11.92 2.41
C GLN A 88 -5.36 -10.86 3.34
N ARG A 89 -4.53 -10.24 4.19
CA ARG A 89 -4.93 -9.14 5.06
C ARG A 89 -5.46 -7.95 4.25
N ILE A 90 -4.72 -7.48 3.25
CA ILE A 90 -5.14 -6.37 2.39
C ILE A 90 -6.46 -6.70 1.68
N TYR A 91 -6.62 -7.94 1.20
CA TYR A 91 -7.83 -8.36 0.51
C TYR A 91 -9.03 -8.46 1.45
N ALA A 92 -8.83 -8.93 2.68
CA ALA A 92 -9.87 -8.98 3.70
C ALA A 92 -10.36 -7.57 4.05
N VAL A 93 -9.45 -6.61 4.23
CA VAL A 93 -9.83 -5.21 4.51
C VAL A 93 -10.57 -4.59 3.32
N ALA A 94 -10.13 -4.85 2.09
CA ALA A 94 -10.81 -4.37 0.89
C ALA A 94 -12.22 -4.98 0.72
N GLU A 95 -12.38 -6.28 0.99
CA GLU A 95 -13.69 -6.94 0.90
C GLU A 95 -14.62 -6.48 2.02
N ASP A 96 -14.13 -6.33 3.25
CA ASP A 96 -14.90 -5.75 4.36
C ASP A 96 -15.39 -4.34 4.02
N TYR A 97 -14.54 -3.49 3.44
CA TYR A 97 -14.95 -2.18 2.95
C TYR A 97 -16.11 -2.30 1.98
N LEU A 98 -16.00 -3.14 0.96
CA LEU A 98 -17.02 -3.30 -0.07
C LEU A 98 -18.34 -3.79 0.53
N VAL A 99 -18.31 -4.81 1.38
CA VAL A 99 -19.50 -5.36 2.05
C VAL A 99 -20.17 -4.31 2.92
N ARG A 100 -19.41 -3.54 3.72
CA ARG A 100 -19.96 -2.45 4.54
C ARG A 100 -20.56 -1.32 3.71
N HIS A 101 -20.13 -1.15 2.47
CA HIS A 101 -20.69 -0.18 1.52
C HIS A 101 -21.80 -0.80 0.63
N GLY A 102 -22.26 -2.00 0.97
CA GLY A 102 -23.40 -2.65 0.35
C GLY A 102 -23.08 -3.43 -0.93
N ALA A 103 -21.82 -3.84 -1.14
CA ALA A 103 -21.47 -4.75 -2.21
C ALA A 103 -22.07 -6.13 -1.95
N SER A 104 -22.74 -6.69 -2.97
CA SER A 104 -23.26 -8.05 -2.97
C SER A 104 -22.73 -8.80 -4.18
N LYS A 105 -22.27 -10.03 -3.99
CA LYS A 105 -21.72 -10.87 -5.06
C LYS A 105 -22.75 -11.19 -6.15
N ASP A 106 -24.03 -11.19 -5.79
CA ASP A 106 -25.16 -11.47 -6.69
C ASP A 106 -25.70 -10.22 -7.37
N ASP A 107 -25.20 -9.03 -7.02
CA ASP A 107 -25.62 -7.75 -7.58
C ASP A 107 -24.40 -6.97 -8.11
N PRO A 108 -24.03 -7.14 -9.40
CA PRO A 108 -22.97 -6.34 -10.03
C PRO A 108 -23.18 -4.82 -9.95
N GLU A 109 -24.43 -4.35 -9.94
CA GLU A 109 -24.73 -2.91 -9.84
C GLU A 109 -24.40 -2.34 -8.46
N SER A 110 -24.40 -3.16 -7.41
CA SER A 110 -23.92 -2.75 -6.09
C SER A 110 -22.46 -2.25 -6.14
N PHE A 111 -21.59 -2.94 -6.87
CA PHE A 111 -20.20 -2.52 -7.07
C PHE A 111 -20.11 -1.26 -7.93
N CYS A 112 -20.97 -1.12 -8.95
CA CYS A 112 -21.02 0.08 -9.77
C CYS A 112 -21.43 1.31 -8.96
N ARG A 113 -22.42 1.18 -8.07
CA ARG A 113 -22.84 2.27 -7.17
C ARG A 113 -21.69 2.72 -6.27
N ILE A 114 -20.96 1.79 -5.68
CA ILE A 114 -19.77 2.09 -4.88
C ILE A 114 -18.74 2.83 -5.75
N GLY A 115 -18.40 2.28 -6.93
CA GLY A 115 -17.46 2.92 -7.84
C GLY A 115 -17.82 4.35 -8.23
N ARG A 116 -19.08 4.60 -8.58
CA ARG A 116 -19.60 5.95 -8.89
C ARG A 116 -19.48 6.89 -7.70
N GLN A 117 -19.79 6.42 -6.49
CA GLN A 117 -19.65 7.21 -5.26
C GLN A 117 -18.19 7.55 -4.97
N GLU A 118 -17.27 6.59 -5.12
CA GLU A 118 -15.83 6.83 -4.94
C GLU A 118 -15.28 7.85 -5.94
N ILE A 119 -15.69 7.74 -7.21
CA ILE A 119 -15.34 8.70 -8.27
C ILE A 119 -15.88 10.10 -7.91
N ALA A 120 -17.16 10.20 -7.55
CA ALA A 120 -17.78 11.49 -7.21
C ALA A 120 -17.13 12.16 -5.99
N ARG A 121 -16.67 11.36 -5.02
CA ARG A 121 -15.98 11.82 -3.81
C ARG A 121 -14.49 12.12 -4.02
N ASN A 122 -13.95 11.90 -5.23
CA ASN A 122 -12.53 12.06 -5.54
C ASN A 122 -11.60 11.31 -4.56
N THR A 123 -11.98 10.10 -4.15
CA THR A 123 -11.15 9.29 -3.26
C THR A 123 -9.97 8.68 -4.01
N ILE A 124 -9.01 8.09 -3.29
CA ILE A 124 -7.94 7.30 -3.92
C ILE A 124 -8.54 6.17 -4.77
N ILE A 125 -9.58 5.49 -4.26
CA ILE A 125 -10.29 4.42 -4.99
C ILE A 125 -10.89 4.99 -6.28
N GLY A 126 -11.63 6.10 -6.19
CA GLY A 126 -12.26 6.77 -7.32
C GLY A 126 -11.27 7.27 -8.36
N SER A 127 -10.10 7.76 -7.91
CA SER A 127 -9.04 8.23 -8.80
C SER A 127 -8.48 7.13 -9.71
N LEU A 128 -8.60 5.86 -9.31
CA LEU A 128 -8.18 4.69 -10.09
C LEU A 128 -9.27 4.18 -11.04
N LEU A 129 -10.46 4.78 -11.02
CA LEU A 129 -11.64 4.34 -11.77
C LEU A 129 -12.07 5.40 -12.79
N VAL A 130 -12.75 4.95 -13.84
CA VAL A 130 -13.36 5.82 -14.86
C VAL A 130 -14.64 5.17 -15.36
N ALA A 131 -15.66 5.99 -15.63
CA ALA A 131 -16.85 5.49 -16.32
C ALA A 131 -16.49 5.09 -17.76
N LYS A 132 -17.12 4.03 -18.27
CA LYS A 132 -17.03 3.65 -19.68
C LYS A 132 -17.75 4.64 -20.59
#